data_AF-A0A1D2X543-F1
#
_entry.id   AF-A0A1D2X543-F1
#
_cell.length_a   1.000
_cell.length_b   1.000
_cell.length_c   1.000
_cell.angle_alpha   90.00
_cell.angle_beta   90.00
_cell.angle_gamma   90.00
#
_symmetry.space_group_name_H-M   'P 1'
#
loop_
_entity.id
_entity.type
_entity.pdbx_description
1 polymer ?
#
loop_
_entity_poly.entity_id
_entity_poly.type
_entity_poly.pdbx_seq_one_letter_code
_entity_poly.pdbx_strand_id
1 'polypeptide(L)'
;MENKFTIIISEATDDKRDCCVHLKRKGKERLMLRCQFMEQPEMDDQFKDDLMAKIAKYVAANAIQCIEGQKDKKQKSEAKKEAENIISRLKQG
;
A
#
# COMPACT_ATOMS: atom_id res chain seq x y z
N MET A 1 12.60 24.19 2.12
CA MET A 1 11.95 23.29 3.11
C MET A 1 12.04 21.87 2.59
N GLU A 2 12.72 20.97 3.28
CA GLU A 2 12.71 19.54 2.91
C GLU A 2 11.34 18.94 3.26
N ASN A 3 10.57 18.56 2.25
CA ASN A 3 9.32 17.82 2.42
C ASN A 3 9.63 16.33 2.61
N LYS A 4 10.24 15.97 3.73
CA LYS A 4 10.48 14.58 4.10
C LYS A 4 9.22 13.91 4.63
N PHE A 5 8.98 12.68 4.22
CA PHE A 5 7.99 11.78 4.79
C PHE A 5 8.59 10.37 4.88
N THR A 6 8.00 9.55 5.73
CA THR A 6 8.40 8.15 5.94
C THR A 6 7.17 7.28 5.76
N ILE A 7 7.32 6.17 5.04
CA ILE A 7 6.33 5.08 5.00
C ILE A 7 6.78 4.03 6.01
N ILE A 8 5.86 3.61 6.88
CA ILE A 8 6.10 2.58 7.88
C ILE A 8 5.17 1.42 7.54
N ILE A 9 5.73 0.23 7.39
CA ILE A 9 4.99 -1.02 7.27
C ILE A 9 5.12 -1.73 8.61
N SER A 10 4.02 -2.17 9.20
CA SER A 10 4.00 -2.85 10.48
C SER A 10 3.05 -4.04 10.44
N GLU A 11 3.40 -5.09 11.16
CA GLU A 11 2.61 -6.29 11.37
C GLU A 11 2.25 -6.37 12.86
N ALA A 12 1.03 -6.82 13.17
CA ALA A 12 0.62 -7.00 14.55
C ALA A 12 1.36 -8.18 15.19
N THR A 13 1.75 -8.03 16.46
CA THR A 13 2.53 -9.05 17.18
C THR A 13 1.70 -10.28 17.55
N ASP A 14 0.38 -10.12 17.66
CA ASP A 14 -0.60 -11.12 18.09
C ASP A 14 -1.40 -11.73 16.92
N ASP A 15 -1.49 -11.03 15.79
CA ASP A 15 -2.06 -11.55 14.55
C ASP A 15 -1.18 -11.19 13.35
N LYS A 16 -0.35 -12.15 12.93
CA LYS A 16 0.53 -12.03 11.75
C LYS A 16 -0.19 -11.77 10.42
N ARG A 17 -1.52 -11.84 10.44
CA ARG A 17 -2.35 -11.52 9.29
C ARG A 17 -2.71 -10.05 9.23
N ASP A 18 -2.57 -9.31 10.32
CA ASP A 18 -2.92 -7.89 10.40
C ASP A 18 -1.69 -7.01 10.10
N CYS A 19 -1.70 -6.42 8.91
CA CYS A 19 -0.65 -5.54 8.44
C CYS A 19 -1.18 -4.12 8.24
N CYS A 20 -0.36 -3.12 8.58
CA CYS A 20 -0.68 -1.72 8.45
C CYS A 20 0.39 -0.96 7.66
N VAL A 21 -0.04 0.07 6.94
CA VAL A 21 0.85 1.04 6.29
C VAL A 21 0.53 2.43 6.82
N HIS A 22 1.54 3.09 7.38
CA HIS A 22 1.46 4.42 7.96
C HIS A 22 2.31 5.41 7.17
N LEU A 23 1.82 6.64 7.05
CA LEU A 23 2.56 7.78 6.52
C LEU A 23 2.92 8.71 7.68
N LYS A 24 4.21 8.94 7.91
CA LYS A 24 4.73 9.87 8.92
C LYS A 24 5.33 11.10 8.26
N ARG A 25 4.85 12.29 8.62
CA ARG A 25 5.34 13.59 8.11
C ARG A 25 5.25 14.66 9.19
N LYS A 26 6.32 15.43 9.38
CA LYS A 26 6.40 16.52 10.37
C LYS A 26 5.95 16.09 11.79
N GLY A 27 6.38 14.89 12.21
CA GLY A 27 6.02 14.33 13.52
C GLY A 27 4.58 13.80 13.63
N LYS A 28 3.73 13.97 12.62
CA LYS A 28 2.39 13.38 12.58
C LYS A 28 2.40 12.08 11.80
N GLU A 29 1.79 11.05 12.37
CA GLU A 29 1.61 9.76 11.73
C GLU A 29 0.14 9.54 11.39
N ARG A 30 -0.12 8.97 10.20
CA ARG A 30 -1.47 8.67 9.73
C ARG A 30 -1.52 7.27 9.17
N LEU A 31 -2.48 6.48 9.64
CA LEU A 31 -2.83 5.19 9.03
C LEU A 31 -3.36 5.42 7.61
N MET A 32 -2.72 4.76 6.65
CA MET A 32 -3.09 4.84 5.23
C MET A 32 -3.82 3.58 4.76
N LEU A 33 -3.41 2.42 5.28
CA LEU A 33 -4.04 1.14 5.03
C LEU A 33 -3.92 0.25 6.26
N ARG A 34 -4.98 -0.49 6.57
CA ARG A 34 -4.94 -1.69 7.39
C ARG A 34 -5.53 -2.83 6.56
N CYS A 35 -4.85 -3.96 6.51
CA CYS A 35 -5.30 -5.14 5.81
C CYS A 35 -5.13 -6.36 6.70
N GLN A 36 -6.14 -7.23 6.69
CA GLN A 36 -6.06 -8.52 7.33
C GLN A 36 -6.04 -9.59 6.23
N PHE A 37 -4.96 -10.36 6.15
CA PHE A 37 -4.84 -11.46 5.20
C PHE A 37 -5.70 -12.64 5.65
N MET A 38 -6.49 -13.20 4.74
CA MET A 38 -7.15 -14.48 4.99
C MET A 38 -6.16 -15.61 4.68
N GLU A 39 -6.18 -16.67 5.48
CA GLU A 39 -5.37 -17.86 5.20
C GLU A 39 -5.91 -18.55 3.94
N GLN A 40 -5.16 -18.42 2.86
CA GLN A 40 -5.39 -19.07 1.57
C GLN A 40 -4.07 -19.77 1.19
N PRO A 41 -4.10 -20.98 0.62
CA PRO A 41 -2.89 -21.71 0.21
C PRO A 41 -1.95 -20.91 -0.70
N GLU A 42 -2.50 -19.99 -1.50
CA GLU A 42 -1.79 -19.14 -2.45
C GLU A 42 -1.20 -17.87 -1.82
N MET A 43 -1.53 -17.56 -0.56
CA MET A 43 -1.01 -16.41 0.18
C MET A 43 0.13 -16.84 1.11
N ASP A 44 1.23 -17.28 0.52
CA ASP A 44 2.48 -17.48 1.24
C ASP A 44 3.09 -16.14 1.70
N ASP A 45 4.11 -16.21 2.56
CA ASP A 45 4.72 -15.01 3.13
C ASP A 45 5.43 -14.15 2.08
N GLN A 46 5.99 -14.78 1.03
CA GLN A 46 6.59 -14.05 -0.08
C GLN A 46 5.55 -13.23 -0.85
N PHE A 47 4.37 -13.79 -1.09
CA PHE A 47 3.27 -13.10 -1.74
C PHE A 47 2.77 -11.92 -0.89
N LYS A 48 2.63 -12.11 0.42
CA LYS A 48 2.22 -11.04 1.36
C LYS A 48 3.24 -9.90 1.34
N ASP A 49 4.53 -10.22 1.42
CA ASP A 49 5.61 -9.23 1.36
C ASP A 49 5.60 -8.45 0.05
N ASP A 50 5.47 -9.14 -1.08
CA ASP A 50 5.38 -8.52 -2.41
C ASP A 50 4.16 -7.59 -2.53
N LEU A 51 3.02 -8.01 -1.99
CA LEU A 51 1.80 -7.22 -1.99
C LEU A 51 1.96 -5.97 -1.11
N MET A 52 2.48 -6.12 0.10
CA MET A 52 2.72 -5.01 1.02
C MET A 52 3.74 -4.02 0.46
N ALA A 53 4.78 -4.49 -0.21
CA ALA A 53 5.76 -3.65 -0.88
C ALA A 53 5.12 -2.83 -2.03
N LYS A 54 4.25 -3.44 -2.84
CA LYS A 54 3.50 -2.74 -3.89
C LYS A 54 2.56 -1.67 -3.32
N ILE A 55 1.85 -2.01 -2.24
CA ILE A 55 0.97 -1.07 -1.54
C ILE A 55 1.78 0.11 -0.98
N ALA A 56 2.90 -0.15 -0.30
CA ALA A 56 3.74 0.91 0.25
C ALA A 56 4.27 1.85 -0.83
N LYS A 57 4.69 1.32 -1.98
CA LYS A 57 5.08 2.12 -3.16
C LYS A 57 3.92 2.98 -3.68
N TYR A 58 2.72 2.42 -3.76
CA TYR A 58 1.53 3.16 -4.18
C TYR A 58 1.18 4.30 -3.21
N VAL A 59 1.26 4.04 -1.90
CA VAL A 59 1.04 5.06 -0.87
C VAL A 59 2.10 6.16 -0.96
N ALA A 60 3.38 5.80 -1.15
CA ALA A 60 4.47 6.76 -1.33
C ALA A 60 4.25 7.65 -2.56
N ALA A 61 3.89 7.06 -3.70
CA ALA A 61 3.63 7.80 -4.94
C ALA A 61 2.48 8.79 -4.79
N ASN A 62 1.38 8.38 -4.15
CA ASN A 62 0.27 9.29 -3.84
C ASN A 62 0.66 10.39 -2.86
N ALA A 63 1.48 10.06 -1.85
CA ALA A 63 1.97 11.06 -0.90
C ALA A 63 2.83 12.12 -1.61
N ILE A 64 3.71 11.72 -2.53
CA ILE A 64 4.51 12.63 -3.36
C ILE A 64 3.61 13.52 -4.21
N GLN A 65 2.66 12.95 -4.96
CA GLN A 65 1.71 13.73 -5.77
C GLN A 65 0.92 14.76 -4.95
N CYS A 66 0.46 14.37 -3.76
CA CYS A 66 -0.24 15.28 -2.85
C CYS A 66 0.66 16.39 -2.29
N ILE A 67 1.96 16.10 -2.08
CA ILE A 67 2.95 17.07 -1.61
C ILE A 67 3.33 18.06 -2.71
N GLU A 68 3.52 17.56 -3.93
CA GLU A 68 3.90 18.35 -5.10
C GLU A 68 2.72 19.13 -5.71
N GLY A 69 1.50 18.94 -5.18
CA GLY A 69 0.31 19.62 -5.65
C GLY A 69 -0.12 19.22 -7.07
N GLN A 70 0.49 18.17 -7.63
CA GLN A 70 0.23 17.75 -9.00
C GLN A 70 -1.07 16.95 -9.07
N LYS A 71 -2.12 17.61 -9.58
CA LYS A 71 -3.39 17.00 -9.98
C LYS A 71 -3.24 16.18 -11.27
N ASP A 72 -2.27 15.29 -11.37
CA ASP A 72 -2.17 14.47 -12.58
C ASP A 72 -3.13 13.28 -12.52
N LYS A 73 -4.35 13.50 -12.99
CA LYS A 73 -5.45 12.51 -13.04
C LYS A 73 -5.07 11.23 -13.83
N LYS A 74 -3.98 11.26 -14.59
CA LYS A 74 -3.56 10.20 -15.50
C LYS A 74 -2.96 8.99 -14.77
N GLN A 75 -2.14 9.18 -13.73
CA GLN A 75 -1.51 8.06 -12.99
C GLN A 75 -2.49 7.28 -12.08
N LYS A 76 -3.53 7.94 -11.54
CA LYS A 76 -4.59 7.25 -10.78
C LYS A 76 -5.36 6.22 -11.64
N SER A 77 -5.44 6.45 -12.95
CA SER A 77 -6.10 5.55 -13.91
C SER A 77 -5.31 4.26 -14.12
N GLU A 78 -3.97 4.35 -14.20
CA GLU A 78 -3.11 3.21 -14.48
C GLU A 78 -2.99 2.27 -13.27
N ALA A 79 -2.75 2.81 -12.08
CA ALA A 79 -2.70 1.99 -10.87
C ALA A 79 -4.05 1.31 -10.55
N LYS A 80 -5.17 1.97 -10.87
CA LYS A 80 -6.50 1.37 -10.75
C LYS A 80 -6.67 0.20 -11.73
N LYS A 81 -6.29 0.38 -13.00
CA LYS A 81 -6.32 -0.70 -14.00
C LYS A 81 -5.43 -1.88 -13.62
N GLU A 82 -4.26 -1.60 -13.04
CA GLU A 82 -3.34 -2.66 -12.61
C GLU A 82 -3.92 -3.46 -11.45
N ALA A 83 -4.53 -2.79 -10.46
CA ALA A 83 -5.24 -3.46 -9.38
C ALA A 83 -6.45 -4.28 -9.87
N GLU A 84 -7.25 -3.74 -10.80
CA GLU A 84 -8.38 -4.45 -11.42
C GLU A 84 -7.92 -5.71 -12.18
N ASN A 85 -6.79 -5.64 -12.89
CA ASN A 85 -6.20 -6.79 -13.57
C ASN A 85 -5.70 -7.87 -12.61
N ILE A 86 -5.11 -7.49 -11.47
CA ILE A 86 -4.71 -8.44 -10.43
C ILE A 86 -5.94 -9.15 -9.85
N ILE A 87 -6.99 -8.40 -9.51
CA ILE A 87 -8.23 -8.96 -8.97
C ILE A 87 -8.93 -9.89 -9.98
N SER A 88 -8.93 -9.52 -11.25
CA SER A 88 -9.46 -10.35 -12.35
C SER A 88 -8.78 -11.72 -12.41
N ARG A 89 -7.44 -11.76 -12.32
CA ARG A 89 -6.66 -13.00 -12.35
C ARG A 89 -6.90 -13.88 -11.13
N LEU A 90 -7.11 -13.29 -9.96
CA LEU A 90 -7.41 -14.03 -8.72
C LEU A 90 -8.83 -14.64 -8.70
N LYS A 91 -9.75 -14.22 -9.58
CA LYS A 91 -11.12 -14.76 -9.66
C LYS A 91 -11.30 -15.87 -10.69
N GLN A 92 -10.27 -16.14 -11.50
CA GLN A 92 -10.34 -17.12 -12.60
C GLN A 92 -9.53 -18.40 -12.34
N GLY A 93 -8.76 -18.45 -11.25
CA GLY A 93 -8.15 -19.66 -10.71
C GLY A 93 -8.98 -20.21 -9.57
#